data_AF-A0A2E2B9J4-F1
#
_entry.id   AF-A0A2E2B9J4-F1
#
_cell.length_a   1.000
_cell.length_b   1.000
_cell.length_c   1.000
_cell.angle_alpha   90.00
_cell.angle_beta   90.00
_cell.angle_gamma   90.00
#
_symmetry.space_group_name_H-M   'P 1'
#
loop_
_entity.id
_entity.type
_entity.pdbx_description
1 polymer ?
#
loop_
_entity_poly.entity_id
_entity_poly.type
_entity_poly.pdbx_seq_one_letter_code
_entity_poly.pdbx_strand_id
1 'polypeptide(L)'
;MTTKTADSKGRVTLGERFANRTVIIEDIDETEVRVTLARVIPEREAWLYENDKALTSVRRGLEQARAGQTVKGPNLKAAAKLADSIPDDAD
;
A
#
# COMPACT_ATOMS: atom_id res chain seq x y z
N MET A 1 11.39 -28.48 11.71
CA MET A 1 12.22 -27.70 12.66
C MET A 1 13.59 -27.56 12.04
N THR A 2 14.05 -26.33 11.78
CA THR A 2 15.38 -26.09 11.18
C THR A 2 16.16 -25.18 12.11
N THR A 3 17.34 -25.62 12.54
CA THR A 3 18.23 -24.84 13.39
C THR A 3 19.17 -24.01 12.53
N LYS A 4 19.35 -22.75 12.87
CA LYS A 4 20.35 -21.86 12.27
C LYS A 4 21.13 -21.17 13.37
N THR A 5 22.41 -20.97 13.15
CA THR A 5 23.28 -20.24 14.06
C THR A 5 23.30 -18.77 13.66
N ALA A 6 23.13 -17.87 14.64
CA ALA A 6 23.28 -16.44 14.42
C ALA A 6 24.75 -16.09 14.12
N ASP A 7 24.98 -15.08 13.30
CA ASP A 7 26.34 -14.59 13.04
C ASP A 7 26.89 -13.76 14.21
N SER A 8 28.13 -13.29 14.09
CA SER A 8 28.80 -12.44 15.09
C SER A 8 28.09 -11.10 15.37
N LYS A 9 27.10 -10.72 14.57
CA LYS A 9 26.27 -9.53 14.75
C LYS A 9 24.84 -9.89 15.19
N GLY A 10 24.59 -11.14 15.58
CA GLY A 10 23.29 -11.61 16.04
C GLY A 10 22.24 -11.80 14.94
N ARG A 11 22.63 -11.87 13.66
CA ARG A 11 21.68 -11.97 12.54
C ARG A 11 21.41 -13.42 12.18
N VAL A 12 20.15 -13.75 11.87
CA VAL A 12 19.73 -15.06 11.35
C VAL A 12 19.13 -14.88 9.94
N THR A 13 19.58 -15.69 8.99
CA THR A 13 19.02 -15.67 7.64
C THR A 13 17.70 -16.43 7.61
N LEU A 14 16.59 -15.73 7.38
CA LEU A 14 15.24 -16.33 7.38
C LEU A 14 14.88 -17.08 6.09
N GLY A 15 15.63 -16.87 5.01
CA GLY A 15 15.44 -17.53 3.72
C GLY A 15 14.45 -16.82 2.79
N GLU A 16 14.23 -17.40 1.61
CA GLU A 16 13.49 -16.79 0.48
C GLU A 16 12.07 -16.33 0.83
N ARG A 17 11.40 -17.04 1.75
CA ARG A 17 10.04 -16.68 2.21
C ARG A 17 9.96 -15.24 2.76
N PHE A 18 11.05 -14.75 3.33
CA PHE A 18 11.13 -13.42 3.97
C PHE A 18 12.02 -12.44 3.19
N ALA A 19 12.61 -12.85 2.06
CA ALA A 19 13.49 -11.99 1.28
C ALA A 19 12.73 -10.80 0.70
N ASN A 20 13.31 -9.60 0.81
CA ASN A 20 12.75 -8.32 0.32
C ASN A 20 11.34 -8.00 0.86
N ARG A 21 10.97 -8.51 2.03
CA ARG A 21 9.68 -8.23 2.68
C ARG A 21 9.92 -7.61 4.05
N THR A 22 9.11 -6.61 4.39
CA THR A 22 9.08 -6.07 5.76
C THR A 22 8.53 -7.11 6.71
N VAL A 23 9.18 -7.27 7.86
CA VAL A 23 8.77 -8.18 8.93
C VAL A 23 8.56 -7.42 10.23
N ILE A 24 7.65 -7.92 11.05
CA ILE A 24 7.49 -7.50 12.44
C ILE A 24 8.26 -8.52 13.29
N ILE A 25 9.10 -8.00 14.19
CA ILE A 25 9.81 -8.79 15.19
C ILE A 25 9.15 -8.45 16.54
N GLU A 26 8.58 -9.47 17.17
CA GLU A 26 7.99 -9.39 18.49
C GLU A 26 8.85 -10.22 19.45
N ASP A 27 9.47 -9.56 20.44
CA ASP A 27 10.18 -10.23 21.53
C ASP A 27 9.15 -10.77 22.52
N ILE A 28 9.10 -12.10 22.68
CA ILE A 28 8.14 -12.77 23.56
C ILE A 28 8.73 -12.90 24.97
N ASP A 29 9.98 -13.38 25.04
CA ASP A 29 10.77 -13.48 26.26
C ASP A 29 12.28 -13.48 25.96
N GLU A 30 13.11 -13.79 26.94
CA GLU A 30 14.59 -13.81 26.82
C GLU A 30 15.12 -14.81 25.77
N THR A 31 14.30 -15.77 25.35
CA THR A 31 14.69 -16.89 24.50
C THR A 31 13.87 -17.04 23.23
N GLU A 32 12.70 -16.38 23.15
CA GLU A 32 11.78 -16.48 22.02
C GLU A 32 11.53 -15.12 21.36
N VAL A 33 11.67 -15.10 20.03
CA VAL A 33 11.19 -14.02 19.16
C VAL A 33 10.23 -14.58 18.12
N ARG A 34 9.15 -13.85 17.85
CA ARG A 34 8.20 -14.18 16.78
C ARG A 34 8.39 -13.23 15.61
N VAL A 35 8.60 -13.81 14.43
CA VAL A 35 8.74 -13.07 13.17
C VAL A 35 7.51 -13.27 12.31
N THR A 36 6.83 -12.18 11.96
CA THR A 36 5.67 -12.20 11.07
C THR A 36 5.85 -11.25 9.89
N LEU A 37 5.16 -11.51 8.77
CA LEU A 37 5.20 -10.61 7.61
C LEU A 37 4.37 -9.36 7.89
N ALA A 38 4.98 -8.19 7.72
CA ALA A 38 4.27 -6.92 7.85
C ALA A 38 3.43 -6.65 6.60
N ARG A 39 2.21 -6.15 6.80
CA ARG A 39 1.45 -5.47 5.75
C ARG A 39 1.66 -3.97 5.95
N VAL A 40 2.45 -3.35 5.09
CA VAL A 40 2.83 -1.95 5.20
C VAL A 40 1.91 -1.11 4.31
N ILE A 41 1.38 -0.03 4.85
CA ILE A 41 0.64 0.99 4.12
C ILE A 41 1.52 2.25 4.09
N PRO A 42 1.83 2.83 2.92
CA PRO A 42 2.56 4.09 2.85
C PRO A 42 1.83 5.20 3.62
N GLU A 43 2.57 6.07 4.29
CA GLU A 43 2.00 7.15 5.12
C GLU A 43 1.01 8.03 4.33
N ARG A 44 1.34 8.36 3.08
CA ARG A 44 0.49 9.16 2.19
C ARG A 44 -0.84 8.50 1.83
N GLU A 45 -0.99 7.20 2.09
CA GLU A 45 -2.18 6.40 1.83
C GLU A 45 -2.91 5.99 3.12
N ALA A 46 -2.27 6.14 4.28
CA ALA A 46 -2.82 5.73 5.57
C ALA A 46 -4.16 6.41 5.89
N TRP A 47 -4.32 7.68 5.51
CA TRP A 47 -5.55 8.46 5.70
C TRP A 47 -6.80 7.77 5.15
N LEU A 48 -6.67 6.98 4.07
CA LEU A 48 -7.81 6.30 3.45
C LEU A 48 -8.39 5.24 4.40
N TYR A 49 -7.54 4.60 5.21
CA TYR A 49 -7.94 3.57 6.18
C TYR A 49 -8.51 4.16 7.48
N GLU A 50 -8.26 5.44 7.74
CA GLU A 50 -8.84 6.17 8.89
C GLU A 50 -10.20 6.79 8.56
N ASN A 51 -10.58 6.82 7.28
CA ASN A 51 -11.83 7.39 6.81
C ASN A 51 -12.75 6.33 6.18
N ASP A 52 -13.63 5.75 7.00
CA ASP A 52 -14.56 4.69 6.59
C ASP A 52 -15.42 5.06 5.38
N LYS A 53 -15.84 6.31 5.26
CA LYS A 53 -16.65 6.79 4.13
C LYS A 53 -15.84 6.77 2.84
N ALA A 54 -14.61 7.29 2.87
CA ALA A 54 -13.72 7.27 1.72
C ALA A 54 -13.37 5.84 1.31
N LEU A 55 -12.99 5.00 2.28
CA LEU A 55 -12.64 3.60 2.05
C LEU A 55 -13.80 2.81 1.42
N THR A 56 -15.01 2.99 1.94
CA THR A 56 -16.22 2.34 1.40
C THR A 56 -16.51 2.80 -0.03
N SER A 57 -16.34 4.09 -0.32
CA SER A 57 -16.52 4.63 -1.66
C SER A 57 -15.52 4.04 -2.66
N VAL A 58 -14.23 3.95 -2.27
CA VAL A 58 -13.18 3.33 -3.10
C VAL A 58 -13.47 1.86 -3.34
N ARG A 59 -13.82 1.09 -2.30
CA ARG A 59 -14.15 -0.34 -2.43
C ARG A 59 -15.32 -0.57 -3.37
N ARG A 60 -16.40 0.21 -3.22
CA ARG A 60 -17.55 0.16 -4.13
C ARG A 60 -17.14 0.45 -5.57
N GLY A 61 -16.32 1.48 -5.80
CA GLY A 61 -15.83 1.80 -7.14
C GLY A 61 -15.02 0.65 -7.77
N LEU A 62 -14.17 -0.02 -6.98
CA LEU A 62 -13.41 -1.19 -7.42
C LEU A 62 -14.32 -2.37 -7.78
N GLU A 63 -15.39 -2.60 -7.02
CA GLU A 63 -16.39 -3.63 -7.32
C GLU A 63 -17.17 -3.32 -8.60
N GLN A 64 -17.63 -2.07 -8.77
CA GLN A 64 -18.30 -1.61 -9.98
C GLN A 64 -17.42 -1.78 -11.22
N ALA A 65 -16.14 -1.41 -11.11
CA ALA A 65 -15.16 -1.58 -12.19
C ALA A 65 -14.99 -3.06 -12.57
N ARG A 66 -14.86 -3.95 -11.58
CA ARG A 66 -14.80 -5.41 -11.82
C ARG A 66 -16.06 -5.95 -12.48
N ALA A 67 -17.23 -5.42 -12.13
CA ALA A 67 -18.52 -5.78 -12.73
C ALA A 67 -18.77 -5.12 -14.09
N GLY A 68 -17.84 -4.29 -14.60
CA GLY A 68 -18.01 -3.57 -15.86
C GLY A 68 -19.03 -2.42 -15.79
N GLN A 69 -19.48 -2.03 -14.59
CA GLN A 69 -20.39 -0.91 -14.35
C GLN A 69 -19.66 0.42 -14.46
N THR A 70 -19.12 0.69 -15.64
CA THR A 70 -18.36 1.91 -15.96
C THR A 70 -19.20 2.83 -16.84
N VAL A 71 -18.94 4.13 -16.73
CA VAL A 71 -19.50 5.14 -17.63
C VAL A 71 -18.47 5.49 -18.69
N LYS A 72 -18.92 6.05 -19.83
CA LYS A 72 -17.98 6.63 -20.80
C LYS A 72 -17.13 7.68 -20.10
N GLY A 73 -15.81 7.53 -20.21
CA GLY A 73 -14.86 8.48 -19.65
C GLY A 73 -15.05 9.90 -20.22
N PRO A 74 -14.55 10.91 -19.51
CA PRO A 74 -14.62 12.30 -19.97
C PRO A 74 -13.90 12.47 -21.31
N ASN A 75 -14.37 13.40 -22.13
CA ASN A 75 -13.72 13.72 -23.40
C ASN A 75 -12.42 14.51 -23.14
N LEU A 76 -11.30 13.80 -23.12
CA LEU A 76 -9.98 14.37 -22.82
C LEU A 76 -9.57 15.47 -23.81
N LYS A 77 -10.00 15.39 -25.08
CA LYS A 77 -9.71 16.43 -26.07
C LYS A 77 -10.46 17.72 -25.77
N ALA A 78 -11.73 17.62 -25.36
CA ALA A 78 -12.51 18.78 -24.97
C ALA A 78 -11.97 19.39 -23.66
N ALA A 79 -11.54 18.55 -22.71
CA ALA A 79 -10.92 19.00 -21.47
C ALA A 79 -9.59 19.73 -21.72
N ALA A 80 -8.72 19.20 -22.60
CA ALA A 80 -7.46 19.86 -22.97
C ALA A 80 -7.71 21.22 -23.63
N LYS A 81 -8.66 21.30 -24.58
CA LYS A 81 -9.02 22.57 -25.22
C LYS A 81 -9.57 23.61 -24.23
N LEU A 82 -10.30 23.18 -23.20
CA LEU A 82 -10.75 24.06 -22.14
C LEU A 82 -9.57 24.55 -21.30
N ALA A 83 -8.65 23.66 -20.91
CA ALA A 83 -7.46 24.03 -20.15
C ALA A 83 -6.61 25.08 -20.89
N ASP A 84 -6.39 24.90 -22.20
CA ASP A 84 -5.67 25.87 -23.04
C ASP A 84 -6.39 27.24 -23.15
N SER A 85 -7.69 27.31 -22.84
CA SER A 85 -8.49 28.53 -22.91
C SER A 85 -8.63 29.27 -21.58
N ILE A 86 -8.17 28.68 -20.47
CA ILE A 86 -8.12 29.34 -19.18
C ILE A 86 -6.86 30.22 -19.17
N PRO A 87 -6.98 31.54 -19.02
CA PRO A 87 -5.82 32.40 -18.87
C PRO A 87 -5.04 31.96 -17.63
N ASP A 88 -3.72 31.86 -17.72
CA ASP A 88 -2.90 31.82 -16.51
C ASP A 88 -3.12 33.16 -15.79
N ASP A 89 -3.78 33.12 -14.63
CA ASP A 89 -3.85 34.28 -13.75
C ASP A 89 -2.41 34.62 -13.35
N ALA A 90 -1.83 35.64 -14.00
CA ALA A 90 -0.58 36.25 -13.61
C ALA A 90 -0.86 37.25 -12.47
N ASP A 91 -0.48 36.83 -11.25
CA ASP A 91 -0.36 37.57 -9.99
C ASP A 91 -1.63 38.25 -9.40
#